data_AF-A0A950SUW8-F1
#
_entry.id   AF-A0A950SUW8-F1
#
_cell.length_a   1.000
_cell.length_b   1.000
_cell.length_c   1.000
_cell.angle_alpha   90.00
_cell.angle_beta   90.00
_cell.angle_gamma   90.00
#
_symmetry.space_group_name_H-M   'P 1'
#
loop_
_entity.id
_entity.type
_entity.pdbx_description
1 polymer ?
#
loop_
_entity_poly.entity_id
_entity_poly.type
_entity_poly.pdbx_seq_one_letter_code
_entity_poly.pdbx_strand_id
1 'polypeptide(L)'
;MLAGDSEKQACRTTVGLLALAHDRACEAELAEAIDGELDADRLPDLDALGRRFAPNPCDIPDVTVELAPPHLYDELSTVQLVGAA
;
A
#
# COMPACT_ATOMS: atom_id res chain seq x y z
N MET A 1 13.92 -36.86 -0.34
CA MET A 1 12.83 -36.08 0.29
C MET A 1 13.04 -34.56 0.23
N LEU A 2 13.98 -34.00 -0.55
CA LEU A 2 14.34 -32.57 -0.47
C LEU A 2 13.64 -31.65 -1.50
N ALA A 3 13.04 -32.19 -2.58
CA ALA A 3 12.43 -31.36 -3.62
C ALA A 3 11.12 -30.68 -3.18
N GLY A 4 10.29 -31.40 -2.43
CA GLY A 4 8.97 -30.91 -2.01
C GLY A 4 9.01 -29.79 -0.96
N ASP A 5 10.09 -29.68 -0.18
CA ASP A 5 10.26 -28.56 0.77
C ASP A 5 10.75 -27.29 0.07
N SER A 6 11.59 -27.44 -0.97
CA SER A 6 12.05 -26.32 -1.80
C SER A 6 10.90 -25.70 -2.61
N GLU A 7 10.02 -26.52 -3.21
CA GLU A 7 8.88 -26.03 -3.97
C GLU A 7 7.86 -25.30 -3.09
N LYS A 8 7.57 -25.83 -1.90
CA LYS A 8 6.71 -25.17 -0.91
C LYS A 8 7.29 -23.84 -0.47
N GLN A 9 8.61 -23.78 -0.26
CA GLN A 9 9.28 -22.56 0.15
C GLN A 9 9.24 -21.51 -0.97
N ALA A 10 9.53 -21.90 -2.22
CA ALA A 10 9.43 -21.00 -3.37
C ALA A 10 8.02 -20.44 -3.54
N CYS A 11 7.00 -21.31 -3.47
CA CYS A 11 5.60 -20.89 -3.54
C CYS A 11 5.24 -19.92 -2.41
N ARG A 12 5.67 -20.21 -1.17
CA ARG A 12 5.42 -19.34 -0.02
C ARG A 12 6.06 -17.97 -0.20
N THR A 13 7.31 -17.91 -0.69
CA THR A 13 7.98 -16.65 -0.99
C THR A 13 7.19 -15.86 -2.04
N THR A 14 6.83 -16.48 -3.18
CA THR A 14 6.06 -15.80 -4.23
C THR A 14 4.73 -15.26 -3.72
N VAL A 15 3.95 -16.07 -3.00
CA VAL A 15 2.66 -15.64 -2.43
C VAL A 15 2.87 -14.54 -1.39
N GLY A 16 3.90 -14.63 -0.56
CA GLY A 16 4.25 -13.60 0.40
C GLY A 16 4.59 -12.27 -0.25
N LEU A 17 5.32 -12.27 -1.36
CA LEU A 17 5.62 -11.06 -2.14
C LEU A 17 4.34 -10.43 -2.72
N LEU A 18 3.41 -11.24 -3.23
CA LEU A 18 2.12 -10.75 -3.73
C LEU A 18 1.26 -10.15 -2.60
N ALA A 19 1.24 -10.79 -1.42
CA ALA A 19 0.54 -10.24 -0.26
C ALA A 19 1.16 -8.92 0.21
N LEU A 20 2.50 -8.85 0.26
CA LEU A 20 3.23 -7.65 0.63
C LEU A 20 2.91 -6.47 -0.29
N ALA A 21 2.88 -6.71 -1.60
CA ALA A 21 2.51 -5.71 -2.60
C ALA A 21 1.09 -5.19 -2.36
N HIS A 22 0.14 -6.10 -2.16
CA HIS A 22 -1.27 -5.76 -1.95
C HIS A 22 -1.50 -4.95 -0.67
N ASP A 23 -0.95 -5.40 0.46
CA ASP A 23 -1.17 -4.76 1.76
C ASP A 23 -0.61 -3.34 1.83
N ARG A 24 0.39 -3.03 0.98
CA ARG A 24 1.18 -1.80 1.05
C ARG A 24 1.08 -0.93 -0.20
N ALA A 25 0.36 -1.40 -1.21
CA ALA A 25 0.20 -0.75 -2.53
C ALA A 25 1.56 -0.27 -3.11
N CYS A 26 2.59 -1.13 -2.99
CA CYS A 26 3.97 -0.82 -3.37
C CYS A 26 4.45 -1.70 -4.55
N GLU A 27 3.55 -2.06 -5.46
CA GLU A 27 3.80 -3.01 -6.55
C GLU A 27 4.99 -2.60 -7.43
N ALA A 28 5.11 -1.31 -7.76
CA ALA A 28 6.14 -0.80 -8.65
C ALA A 28 7.52 -0.82 -7.99
N GLU A 29 7.63 -0.27 -6.79
CA GLU A 29 8.88 -0.22 -6.03
C GLU A 29 9.33 -1.62 -5.59
N LEU A 30 8.37 -2.51 -5.31
CA LEU A 30 8.67 -3.91 -5.00
C LEU A 30 9.21 -4.65 -6.23
N ALA A 31 8.65 -4.41 -7.42
CA ALA A 31 9.16 -4.99 -8.65
C ALA A 31 10.62 -4.59 -8.91
N GLU A 32 10.95 -3.30 -8.79
CA GLU A 32 12.33 -2.81 -8.92
C GLU A 32 13.28 -3.46 -7.90
N ALA A 33 12.82 -3.62 -6.65
CA ALA A 33 13.61 -4.26 -5.61
C ALA A 33 13.85 -5.75 -5.89
N ILE A 34 12.87 -6.45 -6.45
CA ILE A 34 13.01 -7.86 -6.86
C ILE A 34 13.99 -7.98 -8.03
N ASP A 35 13.83 -7.14 -9.06
CA ASP A 35 14.72 -7.16 -10.23
C ASP A 35 16.18 -6.92 -9.82
N GLY A 36 16.44 -5.97 -8.92
CA GLY A 36 17.80 -5.72 -8.41
C GLY A 36 18.41 -6.88 -7.62
N GLU A 37 17.61 -7.68 -6.92
CA GLU A 37 18.10 -8.91 -6.25
C GLU A 37 18.41 -10.01 -7.29
N LEU A 38 17.55 -10.18 -8.28
CA LEU A 38 17.73 -11.17 -9.35
C LEU A 38 18.94 -10.84 -10.24
N ASP A 39 19.14 -9.57 -10.58
CA ASP A 39 20.33 -9.09 -11.31
C ASP A 39 21.63 -9.36 -10.54
N ALA A 40 21.55 -9.43 -9.21
CA ALA A 40 22.66 -9.78 -8.34
C ALA A 40 22.79 -11.29 -8.07
N ASP A 41 22.04 -12.12 -8.82
CA ASP A 41 21.95 -13.58 -8.68
C ASP A 41 21.52 -14.03 -7.27
N ARG A 42 20.70 -13.20 -6.61
CA ARG A 42 20.12 -13.48 -5.29
C ARG A 42 18.61 -13.71 -5.38
N LEU A 43 18.11 -14.52 -4.47
CA LEU A 43 16.67 -14.70 -4.31
C LEU A 43 16.11 -13.60 -3.40
N PRO A 44 14.91 -13.06 -3.70
CA PRO A 44 14.28 -12.06 -2.86
C PRO A 44 13.97 -12.62 -1.46
N ASP A 45 14.44 -11.91 -0.43
CA ASP A 45 14.17 -12.21 0.97
C ASP A 45 12.89 -11.48 1.42
N LEU A 46 11.85 -12.26 1.71
CA LEU A 46 10.54 -11.75 2.12
C LEU A 46 10.60 -10.96 3.44
N ASP A 47 11.45 -11.36 4.40
CA ASP A 47 11.55 -10.67 5.69
C ASP A 47 12.31 -9.35 5.56
N ALA A 48 13.30 -9.28 4.66
CA ALA A 48 14.02 -8.06 4.34
C ALA A 48 13.11 -7.05 3.61
N LEU A 49 12.38 -7.51 2.57
CA LEU A 49 11.43 -6.69 1.83
C LEU A 49 10.25 -6.25 2.74
N GLY A 50 9.76 -7.15 3.59
CA GLY A 50 8.74 -6.87 4.59
C GLY A 50 9.14 -5.78 5.60
N ARG A 51 10.43 -5.64 5.94
CA ARG A 51 10.91 -4.51 6.75
C ARG A 51 11.08 -3.24 5.93
N ARG A 52 11.62 -3.36 4.71
CA ARG A 52 11.88 -2.22 3.82
C ARG A 52 10.61 -1.45 3.47
N PHE A 53 9.55 -2.17 3.14
CA PHE A 53 8.28 -1.56 2.77
C PHE A 53 7.38 -1.26 3.97
N ALA A 54 7.85 -1.40 5.21
CA ALA A 54 6.97 -1.31 6.38
C ALA A 54 6.26 0.04 6.38
N PRO A 55 4.94 0.10 6.67
CA PRO A 55 4.23 1.38 6.75
C PRO A 55 4.98 2.27 7.72
N ASN A 56 5.44 3.43 7.24
CA ASN A 56 6.13 4.37 8.09
C ASN A 56 5.08 5.01 9.02
N PRO A 57 5.10 4.73 10.34
CA PRO A 57 4.07 5.23 11.25
C PRO A 57 4.10 6.75 11.38
N CYS A 58 5.17 7.40 10.92
CA CYS A 58 5.33 8.85 10.98
C CYS A 58 4.63 9.60 9.83
N ASP A 59 4.15 8.91 8.79
CA ASP A 59 3.60 9.54 7.58
C ASP A 59 2.07 9.75 7.63
N ILE A 60 1.40 9.31 8.70
CA ILE A 60 -0.03 9.53 8.90
C ILE A 60 -0.21 10.72 9.85
N PRO A 61 -0.55 11.93 9.33
CA PRO A 61 -0.85 13.06 10.20
C PRO A 61 -2.11 12.76 11.02
N ASP A 62 -2.10 13.15 12.30
CA ASP A 62 -3.29 13.14 13.13
C ASP A 62 -4.23 14.25 12.63
N VAL A 63 -5.23 13.89 11.83
CA VAL A 63 -6.21 14.82 11.28
C VAL A 63 -7.44 14.84 12.18
N THR A 64 -7.53 15.84 13.05
CA THR A 64 -8.77 16.14 13.76
C THR A 64 -9.72 16.90 12.84
N VAL A 65 -10.79 16.26 12.40
CA VAL A 65 -11.88 16.91 11.66
C VAL A 65 -12.88 17.49 12.66
N GLU A 66 -12.90 18.81 12.82
CA GLU A 66 -13.99 19.46 13.53
C GLU A 66 -15.26 19.40 12.69
N LEU A 67 -16.27 18.67 13.17
CA LEU A 67 -17.57 18.64 12.50
C LEU A 67 -18.23 20.02 12.62
N ALA A 68 -18.50 20.63 11.47
CA ALA A 68 -19.31 21.83 11.39
C ALA A 68 -20.73 21.57 11.94
N PRO A 69 -21.33 22.53 12.66
CA PRO A 69 -22.72 22.46 13.07
C PRO A 69 -23.66 22.20 11.87
N PRO A 70 -24.63 21.28 11.98
CA PRO A 70 -25.48 20.89 10.84
C PRO A 70 -26.22 22.04 10.15
N HIS A 71 -26.63 23.06 10.91
CA HIS A 71 -27.40 24.20 10.37
C HIS A 71 -26.62 25.04 9.35
N LEU A 72 -25.28 24.98 9.33
CA LEU A 72 -24.49 25.67 8.32
C LEU A 72 -24.68 25.07 6.91
N TYR A 73 -25.04 23.78 6.82
CA TYR A 73 -25.36 23.15 5.54
C TYR A 73 -26.72 23.62 4.99
N ASP A 74 -27.66 24.00 5.87
CA ASP A 74 -28.96 24.53 5.45
C ASP A 74 -28.78 25.87 4.72
N GLU A 75 -27.82 26.69 5.13
CA GLU A 75 -27.49 27.95 4.46
C GLU A 75 -26.92 27.73 3.05
N LEU A 76 -26.15 26.66 2.82
CA LEU A 76 -25.64 26.30 1.49
C LEU A 76 -26.76 25.90 0.51
N SER A 77 -27.90 25.41 1.02
CA SER A 77 -29.08 25.10 0.21
C SER A 77 -29.80 26.35 -0.32
N THR A 78 -29.52 27.52 0.27
CA THR A 78 -30.11 28.81 -0.14
C THR A 78 -29.36 29.49 -1.29
N VAL A 79 -28.23 28.92 -1.73
CA VAL A 79 -27.48 29.40 -2.90
C VAL A 79 -28.33 29.18 -4.16
N GLN A 80 -29.01 30.24 -4.60
CA GLN A 80 -29.64 30.28 -5.92
C GLN A 80 -28.55 30.29 -6.98
N LEU A 81 -28.58 29.32 -7.90
CA LEU A 81 -27.69 29.28 -9.05
C LEU A 81 -27.94 30.54 -9.90
N VAL A 82 -27.04 31.53 -9.82
CA VAL A 82 -27.22 32.78 -10.53
C VAL A 82 -26.97 32.54 -12.03
N GLY A 83 -28.06 32.63 -12.80
CA GLY A 83 -28.05 32.99 -14.21
C GLY A 83 -27.66 31.89 -15.20
N ALA A 84 -28.68 31.19 -15.70
CA ALA A 84 -28.76 30.93 -17.13
C ALA A 84 -28.97 32.27 -17.86
N ALA A 85 -28.14 32.54 -18.88
CA ALA A 85 -28.39 33.50 -19.95
C ALA A 85 -27.89 32.89 -21.26
#